data_AF-A0A9P4G8Y3-F1
#
_entry.id   AF-A0A9P4G8Y3-F1
#
_cell.length_a   1.000
_cell.length_b   1.000
_cell.length_c   1.000
_cell.angle_alpha   90.00
_cell.angle_beta   90.00
_cell.angle_gamma   90.00
#
_symmetry.space_group_name_H-M   'P 1'
#
loop_
_entity.id
_entity.type
_entity.pdbx_description
1 polymer ?
#
loop_
_entity_poly.entity_id
_entity_poly.type
_entity_poly.pdbx_seq_one_letter_code
_entity_poly.pdbx_strand_id
1 'polypeptide(L)'
;MCYPTLLEVLKNLSELRKSEFSGASGVLSLLPTIGALLGAPTNEVWTLLTILPFGGSLAMLLSFGGAIMPVRVEDYEIAIKKGNIAIGSIVSFRNTYVEGGVERDSSFTRNLDLLDEKVSARIANAKSLRPGKSLITFGLVAMVLLIISSHAAMAIVEQGGILPWWCVCQWWMHFWYFMVTVSAITENIVQVPFSKQHKLYVSRVPYEITISGGQSILTDLHRTQSEPENVGLALKQLNTIPAAKVSFYGSTQYTQSRNTVLVMVSIVGNSLRWISFWRPLSKLLSIAVFITGTAMFASATLVALPMAVCVLTLVISAGVFSRAIAGWLVRRVSEKEPLIHVIVNDQEEANHAICRILKLKLADDTDVQVEIGGHVFVNGRRITSRSKWYVAIWGVLANPYNLLLVNSNPHAASQPLLANNDSNVGFPLQAVLPR
;
A
#
# COMPACT_ATOMS: atom_id res chain seq x y z
N MET A 1 37.23 12.69 -22.50
CA MET A 1 37.22 13.39 -23.81
C MET A 1 36.12 14.44 -23.99
N CYS A 2 35.10 14.58 -23.12
CA CYS A 2 34.07 15.64 -23.28
C CYS A 2 34.47 17.04 -22.78
N TYR A 3 35.29 17.12 -21.73
CA TYR A 3 35.71 18.40 -21.14
C TYR A 3 36.42 19.35 -22.12
N PRO A 4 37.42 18.93 -22.93
CA PRO A 4 38.08 19.84 -23.87
C PRO A 4 37.15 20.34 -24.99
N THR A 5 36.29 19.49 -25.54
CA THR A 5 35.32 19.86 -26.58
C THR A 5 34.24 20.82 -26.05
N LEU A 6 33.79 20.62 -24.81
CA LEU A 6 32.87 21.53 -24.13
C LEU A 6 33.55 22.90 -23.88
N LEU A 7 34.83 22.90 -23.49
CA LEU A 7 35.61 24.11 -23.21
C LEU A 7 35.88 24.94 -24.48
N GLU A 8 36.02 24.27 -25.63
CA GLU A 8 36.12 24.88 -26.97
C GLU A 8 34.81 25.58 -27.37
N VAL A 9 33.66 24.91 -27.20
CA VAL A 9 32.32 25.46 -27.50
C VAL A 9 31.93 26.58 -26.53
N LEU A 10 32.27 26.43 -25.25
CA LEU A 10 32.01 27.43 -24.19
C LEU A 10 32.78 28.73 -24.37
N LYS A 11 33.95 28.71 -25.02
CA LYS A 11 34.75 29.92 -25.28
C LYS A 11 34.05 30.90 -26.23
N ASN A 12 33.22 30.41 -27.15
CA ASN A 12 32.50 31.23 -28.14
C ASN A 12 31.13 31.75 -27.64
N LEU A 13 30.67 31.36 -26.46
CA LEU A 13 29.31 31.64 -25.96
C LEU A 13 29.30 32.38 -24.61
N SER A 14 30.33 33.18 -24.32
CA SER A 14 30.54 33.79 -23.00
C SER A 14 29.40 34.71 -22.52
N GLU A 15 28.71 35.40 -23.43
CA GLU A 15 27.55 36.23 -23.09
C GLU A 15 26.26 35.41 -22.92
N LEU A 16 25.99 34.42 -23.78
CA LEU A 16 24.89 33.47 -23.58
C LEU A 16 25.02 32.77 -22.23
N ARG A 17 26.24 32.35 -21.89
CA ARG A 17 26.58 31.69 -20.62
C ARG A 17 26.20 32.55 -19.41
N LYS A 18 26.40 33.88 -19.45
CA LYS A 18 26.04 34.76 -18.31
C LYS A 18 24.52 34.86 -18.13
N SER A 19 23.77 35.04 -19.22
CA SER A 19 22.30 35.14 -19.17
C SER A 19 21.65 33.83 -18.67
N GLU A 20 22.21 32.70 -19.07
CA GLU A 20 21.69 31.39 -18.68
C GLU A 20 22.16 30.91 -17.33
N PHE A 21 23.36 31.30 -16.87
CA PHE A 21 23.77 31.02 -15.49
C PHE A 21 22.80 31.68 -14.51
N SER A 22 22.29 32.88 -14.86
CA SER A 22 21.19 33.53 -14.12
C SER A 22 19.87 32.75 -14.21
N GLY A 23 19.55 32.19 -15.39
CA GLY A 23 18.36 31.35 -15.59
C GLY A 23 18.41 30.01 -14.84
N ALA A 24 19.56 29.35 -14.85
CA ALA A 24 19.82 28.11 -14.13
C ALA A 24 19.78 28.35 -12.63
N SER A 25 20.42 29.43 -12.14
CA SER A 25 20.29 29.85 -10.74
C SER A 25 18.84 30.10 -10.33
N GLY A 26 18.03 30.72 -11.21
CA GLY A 26 16.58 30.86 -11.04
C GLY A 26 15.86 29.51 -10.89
N VAL A 27 16.05 28.58 -11.84
CA VAL A 27 15.43 27.23 -11.81
C VAL A 27 15.91 26.40 -10.61
N LEU A 28 17.18 26.53 -10.21
CA LEU A 28 17.72 25.85 -9.03
C LEU A 28 17.14 26.41 -7.73
N SER A 29 16.88 27.71 -7.67
CA SER A 29 16.12 28.31 -6.55
C SER A 29 14.66 27.86 -6.54
N LEU A 30 14.15 27.38 -7.68
CA LEU A 30 12.81 26.84 -7.78
C LEU A 30 12.70 25.38 -7.29
N LEU A 31 13.78 24.59 -7.26
CA LEU A 31 13.73 23.20 -6.75
C LEU A 31 13.25 23.11 -5.28
N PRO A 32 13.78 23.92 -4.34
CA PRO A 32 13.26 23.97 -2.98
C PRO A 32 11.80 24.44 -2.91
N THR A 33 11.40 25.37 -3.79
CA THR A 33 10.01 25.82 -3.85
C THR A 33 9.10 24.80 -4.51
N ILE A 34 9.55 23.97 -5.45
CA ILE A 34 8.77 22.84 -6.01
C ILE A 34 8.47 21.83 -4.91
N GLY A 35 9.44 21.55 -4.03
CA GLY A 35 9.19 20.75 -2.82
C GLY A 35 8.12 21.38 -1.90
N ALA A 36 8.12 22.71 -1.77
CA ALA A 36 7.11 23.44 -0.99
C ALA A 36 5.75 23.62 -1.71
N LEU A 37 5.74 23.67 -3.04
CA LEU A 37 4.60 24.00 -3.93
C LEU A 37 3.84 22.74 -4.36
N LEU A 38 4.55 21.61 -4.40
CA LEU A 38 3.95 20.28 -4.25
C LEU A 38 3.24 20.15 -2.88
N GLY A 39 3.38 21.11 -1.97
CA GLY A 39 2.44 21.32 -0.89
C GLY A 39 2.65 20.41 0.31
N ALA A 40 1.89 20.74 1.36
CA ALA A 40 1.82 19.97 2.59
C ALA A 40 1.46 18.50 2.30
N PRO A 41 1.94 17.58 3.15
CA PRO A 41 1.71 16.16 2.97
C PRO A 41 0.24 15.79 2.79
N THR A 42 -0.07 15.18 1.65
CA THR A 42 -1.43 14.74 1.35
C THR A 42 -1.67 13.37 1.95
N ASN A 43 -2.40 13.33 3.07
CA ASN A 43 -2.87 12.09 3.71
C ASN A 43 -3.60 11.14 2.73
N GLU A 44 -4.17 11.70 1.66
CA GLU A 44 -4.85 10.98 0.57
C GLU A 44 -3.97 9.91 -0.09
N VAL A 45 -2.70 10.21 -0.38
CA VAL A 45 -1.80 9.25 -1.04
C VAL A 45 -1.53 8.06 -0.12
N TRP A 46 -1.30 8.33 1.17
CA TRP A 46 -1.12 7.28 2.17
C TRP A 46 -2.40 6.43 2.31
N THR A 47 -3.58 7.06 2.33
CA THR A 47 -4.79 6.25 2.45
C THR A 47 -5.14 5.51 1.17
N LEU A 48 -4.84 6.07 0.01
CA LEU A 48 -4.92 5.34 -1.25
C LEU A 48 -3.98 4.13 -1.22
N LEU A 49 -2.74 4.28 -0.74
CA LEU A 49 -1.78 3.18 -0.57
C LEU A 49 -2.31 2.09 0.39
N THR A 50 -3.11 2.48 1.37
CA THR A 50 -3.70 1.57 2.35
C THR A 50 -4.86 0.76 1.76
N ILE A 51 -5.76 1.43 1.01
CA ILE A 51 -6.99 0.88 0.41
C ILE A 51 -6.70 0.15 -0.91
N LEU A 52 -5.92 0.79 -1.78
CA LEU A 52 -5.60 0.38 -3.15
C LEU A 52 -4.09 0.56 -3.37
N PRO A 53 -3.26 -0.39 -2.89
CA PRO A 53 -1.82 -0.21 -2.81
C PRO A 53 -1.17 0.12 -4.15
N PHE A 54 -1.66 -0.47 -5.25
CA PHE A 54 -1.17 -0.14 -6.58
C PHE A 54 -1.44 1.31 -7.00
N GLY A 55 -2.65 1.82 -6.72
CA GLY A 55 -2.97 3.23 -6.98
C GLY A 55 -2.15 4.18 -6.12
N GLY A 56 -1.97 3.84 -4.84
CA GLY A 56 -1.10 4.61 -3.94
C GLY A 56 0.36 4.62 -4.39
N SER A 57 0.90 3.49 -4.87
CA SER A 57 2.27 3.44 -5.39
C SER A 57 2.45 4.26 -6.67
N LEU A 58 1.46 4.25 -7.57
CA LEU A 58 1.49 5.10 -8.78
C LEU A 58 1.43 6.59 -8.42
N ALA A 59 0.55 6.97 -7.49
CA ALA A 59 0.46 8.34 -6.99
C ALA A 59 1.78 8.77 -6.31
N MET A 60 2.38 7.89 -5.52
CA MET A 60 3.67 8.14 -4.87
C MET A 60 4.81 8.28 -5.88
N LEU A 61 4.82 7.47 -6.95
CA LEU A 61 5.76 7.60 -8.06
C LEU A 61 5.64 8.97 -8.73
N LEU A 62 4.43 9.35 -9.15
CA LEU A 62 4.15 10.62 -9.82
C LEU A 62 4.41 11.84 -8.96
N SER A 63 4.17 11.75 -7.65
CA SER A 63 4.33 12.86 -6.72
C SER A 63 5.74 12.98 -6.12
N PHE A 64 6.75 12.29 -6.68
CA PHE A 64 8.11 12.22 -6.13
C PHE A 64 8.14 11.79 -4.65
N GLY A 65 7.15 10.99 -4.24
CA GLY A 65 6.93 10.52 -2.88
C GLY A 65 6.77 11.59 -1.80
N GLY A 66 6.35 12.82 -2.17
CA GLY A 66 5.95 13.88 -1.24
C GLY A 66 4.66 13.60 -0.45
N ALA A 67 4.58 12.44 0.19
CA ALA A 67 3.62 12.12 1.23
C ALA A 67 4.39 12.06 2.55
N ILE A 68 4.04 12.91 3.51
CA ILE A 68 4.58 12.79 4.87
C ILE A 68 3.49 12.09 5.66
N MET A 69 3.83 10.92 6.15
CA MET A 69 2.95 10.21 7.06
C MET A 69 2.94 10.95 8.40
N PRO A 70 1.80 11.06 9.11
CA PRO A 70 1.83 11.54 10.49
C PRO A 70 2.81 10.70 11.30
N VAL A 71 3.87 11.35 11.78
CA VAL A 71 4.99 10.72 12.50
C VAL A 71 4.52 10.20 13.88
N ARG A 72 3.45 10.81 14.41
CA ARG A 72 2.84 10.49 15.69
C ARG A 72 1.51 9.80 15.49
N VAL A 73 1.22 8.83 16.37
CA VAL A 73 -0.06 8.09 16.34
C VAL A 73 -1.23 9.04 16.66
N GLU A 74 -1.01 10.05 17.49
CA GLU A 74 -2.01 11.06 17.83
C GLU A 74 -2.39 11.90 16.60
N ASP A 75 -1.40 12.36 15.83
CA ASP A 75 -1.64 13.11 14.60
C ASP A 75 -2.39 12.25 13.58
N TYR A 76 -2.08 10.96 13.53
CA TYR A 76 -2.77 9.98 12.71
C TYR A 76 -4.25 9.80 13.14
N GLU A 77 -4.52 9.62 14.43
CA GLU A 77 -5.87 9.53 14.95
C GLU A 77 -6.67 10.80 14.71
N ILE A 78 -6.06 11.98 14.91
CA ILE A 78 -6.69 13.28 14.71
C ILE A 78 -7.02 13.48 13.23
N ALA A 79 -6.11 13.14 12.32
CA ALA A 79 -6.32 13.28 10.88
C ALA A 79 -7.53 12.47 10.40
N ILE A 80 -7.72 11.27 10.92
CA ILE A 80 -8.84 10.41 10.55
C ILE A 80 -10.13 10.81 11.29
N LYS A 81 -10.06 11.16 12.59
CA LYS A 81 -11.23 11.60 13.38
C LYS A 81 -11.82 12.92 12.88
N LYS A 82 -11.01 13.86 12.40
CA LYS A 82 -11.47 15.19 11.91
C LYS A 82 -12.27 15.13 10.60
N GLY A 83 -12.54 13.95 10.04
CA GLY A 83 -13.52 13.80 8.94
C GLY A 83 -13.05 14.29 7.56
N ASN A 84 -11.90 14.96 7.45
CA ASN A 84 -11.29 15.28 6.13
C ASN A 84 -10.94 14.02 5.33
N ILE A 85 -10.87 12.85 6.00
CA ILE A 85 -10.39 11.57 5.47
C ILE A 85 -11.29 10.44 6.03
N ALA A 86 -12.61 10.64 6.09
CA ALA A 86 -13.57 9.65 6.62
C ALA A 86 -13.66 8.40 5.71
N ILE A 87 -12.60 7.61 5.70
CA ILE A 87 -12.43 6.38 4.93
C ILE A 87 -12.98 5.18 5.69
N GLY A 88 -13.30 5.40 6.97
CA GLY A 88 -13.55 4.34 7.90
C GLY A 88 -13.82 4.81 9.32
N SER A 89 -14.20 3.85 10.16
CA SER A 89 -14.32 4.05 11.60
C SER A 89 -13.01 3.63 12.25
N ILE A 90 -12.49 4.47 13.13
CA ILE A 90 -11.41 4.06 14.04
C ILE A 90 -12.01 3.40 15.27
N VAL A 91 -11.36 2.34 15.72
CA VAL A 91 -11.48 1.82 17.08
C VAL A 91 -10.08 1.85 17.67
N SER A 92 -9.81 2.84 18.52
CA SER A 92 -8.53 2.94 19.22
C SER A 92 -8.69 2.31 20.59
N PHE A 93 -7.87 1.30 20.87
CA PHE A 93 -7.76 0.65 22.18
C PHE A 93 -6.77 1.39 23.08
N ARG A 94 -6.30 2.57 22.65
CA ARG A 94 -5.36 3.37 23.41
C ARG A 94 -6.06 4.03 24.59
N ASN A 95 -5.68 3.60 25.79
CA ASN A 95 -6.11 4.26 27.01
C ASN A 95 -5.49 5.65 27.08
N THR A 96 -6.34 6.68 27.17
CA THR A 96 -5.95 7.91 27.85
C THR A 96 -5.68 7.49 29.30
N TYR A 97 -4.43 7.61 29.75
CA TYR A 97 -4.06 7.31 31.14
C TYR A 97 -4.96 8.16 32.05
N VAL A 98 -5.98 7.55 32.64
CA VAL A 98 -6.71 8.09 33.78
C VAL A 98 -6.11 7.36 34.98
N GLU A 99 -5.53 8.12 35.92
CA GLU A 99 -4.98 7.56 37.17
C GLU A 99 -6.09 6.84 37.94
N GLY A 100 -6.12 5.51 37.84
CA GLY A 100 -7.13 4.66 38.48
C GLY A 100 -7.19 3.28 37.83
N GLY A 101 -6.35 2.36 38.31
CA GLY A 101 -6.02 1.07 37.68
C GLY A 101 -7.15 0.01 37.54
N VAL A 102 -8.43 0.38 37.60
CA VAL A 102 -9.58 -0.54 37.52
C VAL A 102 -10.35 -0.41 36.19
N GLU A 103 -10.11 0.64 35.39
CA GLU A 103 -10.91 0.95 34.19
C GLU A 103 -10.42 0.30 32.88
N ARG A 104 -9.36 -0.52 32.94
CA ARG A 104 -8.69 -1.08 31.75
C ARG A 104 -9.49 -2.20 31.07
N ASP A 105 -10.07 -3.12 31.83
CA ASP A 105 -10.76 -4.30 31.26
C ASP A 105 -12.14 -3.96 30.70
N SER A 106 -12.85 -3.01 31.32
CA SER A 106 -14.18 -2.56 30.88
C SER A 106 -14.11 -1.75 29.59
N SER A 107 -13.14 -0.85 29.46
CA SER A 107 -12.91 -0.05 28.25
C SER A 107 -12.43 -0.91 27.07
N PHE A 108 -11.55 -1.88 27.32
CA PHE A 108 -11.09 -2.84 26.32
C PHE A 108 -12.24 -3.69 25.77
N THR A 109 -13.06 -4.28 26.64
CA THR A 109 -14.22 -5.09 26.24
C THR A 109 -15.24 -4.26 25.46
N ARG A 110 -15.54 -3.04 25.92
CA ARG A 110 -16.42 -2.10 25.22
C ARG A 110 -15.91 -1.78 23.81
N ASN A 111 -14.60 -1.58 23.65
CA ASN A 111 -14.00 -1.31 22.34
C ASN A 111 -14.07 -2.54 21.41
N LEU A 112 -13.95 -3.76 21.96
CA LEU A 112 -14.16 -5.00 21.19
C LEU A 112 -15.61 -5.15 20.74
N ASP A 113 -16.58 -4.79 21.58
CA ASP A 113 -18.00 -4.84 21.22
C ASP A 113 -18.34 -3.77 20.17
N LEU A 114 -17.79 -2.57 20.29
CA LEU A 114 -17.90 -1.53 19.25
C LEU A 114 -17.28 -1.96 17.92
N LEU A 115 -16.18 -2.72 17.96
CA LEU A 115 -15.57 -3.29 16.76
C LEU A 115 -16.50 -4.30 16.10
N ASP A 116 -17.05 -5.23 16.89
CA ASP A 116 -18.00 -6.25 16.42
C ASP A 116 -19.25 -5.60 15.80
N GLU A 117 -19.85 -4.62 16.50
CA GLU A 117 -21.00 -3.85 16.01
C GLU A 117 -20.68 -3.13 14.69
N LYS A 118 -19.54 -2.45 14.59
CA LYS A 118 -19.14 -1.74 13.37
C LYS A 118 -18.89 -2.68 12.19
N VAL A 119 -18.21 -3.80 12.43
CA VAL A 119 -17.91 -4.79 11.39
C VAL A 119 -19.21 -5.44 10.91
N SER A 120 -20.03 -5.93 11.84
CA SER A 120 -21.31 -6.59 11.52
C SER A 120 -22.29 -5.64 10.81
N ALA A 121 -22.46 -4.41 11.30
CA ALA A 121 -23.31 -3.40 10.66
C ALA A 121 -22.89 -3.10 9.22
N ARG A 122 -21.57 -2.99 8.96
CA ARG A 122 -21.06 -2.70 7.60
C ARG A 122 -21.19 -3.87 6.64
N ILE A 123 -21.00 -5.09 7.13
CA ILE A 123 -21.22 -6.31 6.33
C ILE A 123 -22.70 -6.48 6.01
N ALA A 124 -23.58 -6.25 7.00
CA ALA A 124 -25.02 -6.39 6.87
C ALA A 124 -25.65 -5.30 5.97
N ASN A 125 -25.03 -4.12 5.89
CA ASN A 125 -25.58 -3.02 5.10
C ASN A 125 -25.50 -3.29 3.58
N ALA A 126 -26.59 -3.81 3.02
CA ALA A 126 -26.72 -4.11 1.59
C ALA A 126 -26.58 -2.88 0.67
N LYS A 127 -26.70 -1.65 1.20
CA LYS A 127 -26.54 -0.39 0.44
C LYS A 127 -25.08 0.02 0.25
N SER A 128 -24.12 -0.60 0.96
CA SER A 128 -22.68 -0.37 0.77
C SER A 128 -22.13 -1.12 -0.47
N LEU A 129 -22.83 -0.99 -1.61
CA LEU A 129 -22.38 -1.50 -2.90
C LEU A 129 -20.94 -1.03 -3.15
N ARG A 130 -20.06 -1.99 -3.45
CA ARG A 130 -18.67 -1.75 -3.85
C ARG A 130 -18.56 -0.54 -4.79
N PRO A 131 -17.52 0.29 -4.62
CA PRO A 131 -17.29 1.36 -5.57
C PRO A 131 -17.11 0.77 -6.98
N GLY A 132 -17.70 1.43 -7.97
CA GLY A 132 -17.71 0.95 -9.35
C GLY A 132 -16.29 0.76 -9.87
N LYS A 133 -15.94 -0.48 -10.24
CA LYS A 133 -14.59 -0.83 -10.69
C LYS A 133 -14.15 0.00 -11.89
N SER A 134 -15.06 0.28 -12.83
CA SER A 134 -14.80 1.03 -14.06
C SER A 134 -14.21 2.43 -13.80
N LEU A 135 -14.78 3.16 -12.84
CA LEU A 135 -14.32 4.50 -12.49
C LEU A 135 -12.93 4.48 -11.83
N ILE A 136 -12.67 3.49 -10.98
CA ILE A 136 -11.36 3.36 -10.35
C ILE A 136 -10.30 2.93 -11.36
N THR A 137 -10.63 1.98 -12.24
CA THR A 137 -9.73 1.58 -13.34
C THR A 137 -9.42 2.75 -14.26
N PHE A 138 -10.40 3.63 -14.53
CA PHE A 138 -10.15 4.85 -15.32
C PHE A 138 -9.14 5.77 -14.63
N GLY A 139 -9.28 6.01 -13.32
CA GLY A 139 -8.31 6.80 -12.54
C GLY A 139 -6.90 6.19 -12.54
N LEU A 140 -6.79 4.86 -12.42
CA LEU A 140 -5.50 4.15 -12.49
C LEU A 140 -4.87 4.25 -13.88
N VAL A 141 -5.65 4.07 -14.95
CA VAL A 141 -5.17 4.21 -16.33
C VAL A 141 -4.68 5.64 -16.58
N ALA A 142 -5.41 6.65 -16.10
CA ALA A 142 -4.98 8.04 -16.19
C ALA A 142 -3.63 8.28 -15.47
N MET A 143 -3.43 7.72 -14.27
CA MET A 143 -2.13 7.79 -13.58
C MET A 143 -1.01 7.10 -14.39
N VAL A 144 -1.27 5.92 -14.96
CA VAL A 144 -0.27 5.23 -15.79
C VAL A 144 0.10 6.06 -17.03
N LEU A 145 -0.88 6.68 -17.69
CA LEU A 145 -0.63 7.57 -18.81
C LEU A 145 0.23 8.78 -18.41
N LEU A 146 -0.03 9.37 -17.23
CA LEU A 146 0.80 10.46 -16.69
C LEU A 146 2.24 10.02 -16.39
N ILE A 147 2.45 8.78 -15.94
CA ILE A 147 3.79 8.22 -15.70
C ILE A 147 4.51 8.08 -17.04
N ILE A 148 3.85 7.46 -18.03
CA ILE A 148 4.42 7.27 -19.36
C ILE A 148 4.76 8.61 -20.01
N SER A 149 3.88 9.61 -19.90
CA SER A 149 4.16 10.95 -20.44
C SER A 149 5.32 11.63 -19.73
N SER A 150 5.45 11.44 -18.42
CA SER A 150 6.58 11.98 -17.64
C SER A 150 7.90 11.33 -18.08
N HIS A 151 7.94 10.01 -18.23
CA HIS A 151 9.12 9.31 -18.75
C HIS A 151 9.46 9.68 -20.19
N ALA A 152 8.46 9.82 -21.07
CA ALA A 152 8.68 10.29 -22.43
C ALA A 152 9.30 11.70 -22.45
N ALA A 153 8.81 12.61 -21.61
CA ALA A 153 9.36 13.94 -21.46
C ALA A 153 10.82 13.91 -20.95
N MET A 154 11.14 13.06 -19.98
CA MET A 154 12.51 12.85 -19.50
C MET A 154 13.43 12.31 -20.61
N ALA A 155 12.96 11.35 -21.41
CA ALA A 155 13.73 10.80 -22.52
C ALA A 155 14.08 11.86 -23.58
N ILE A 156 13.18 12.83 -23.83
CA ILE A 156 13.45 13.95 -24.73
C ILE A 156 14.58 14.83 -24.16
N VAL A 157 14.60 15.09 -22.85
CA VAL A 157 15.67 15.86 -22.20
C VAL A 157 17.00 15.12 -22.22
N GLU A 158 16.98 13.80 -22.08
CA GLU A 158 18.19 12.96 -22.19
C GLU A 158 18.80 13.00 -23.59
N GLN A 159 17.97 13.09 -24.65
CA GLN A 159 18.42 13.32 -26.02
C GLN A 159 18.85 14.78 -26.26
N GLY A 160 18.22 15.72 -25.57
CA GLY A 160 18.43 17.15 -25.66
C GLY A 160 19.69 17.64 -24.93
N GLY A 161 20.87 17.30 -25.43
CA GLY A 161 22.11 18.09 -25.27
C GLY A 161 22.60 18.45 -23.86
N ILE A 162 21.98 17.97 -22.77
CA ILE A 162 22.55 18.10 -21.43
C ILE A 162 23.72 17.14 -21.39
N LEU A 163 24.93 17.68 -21.27
CA LEU A 163 26.14 16.89 -21.00
C LEU A 163 26.24 16.75 -19.48
N PRO A 164 25.69 15.69 -18.85
CA PRO A 164 25.93 15.45 -17.43
C PRO A 164 27.43 15.31 -17.21
N TRP A 165 27.91 15.74 -16.05
CA TRP A 165 29.31 15.54 -15.65
C TRP A 165 29.73 14.05 -15.71
N TRP A 166 28.74 13.15 -15.63
CA TRP A 166 28.84 11.73 -15.97
C TRP A 166 28.57 11.53 -17.46
N CYS A 167 29.51 11.91 -18.31
CA CYS A 167 29.37 11.87 -19.78
C CYS A 167 29.12 10.48 -20.38
N VAL A 168 28.94 9.44 -19.56
CA VAL A 168 28.74 8.03 -19.94
C VAL A 168 27.30 7.56 -19.65
N CYS A 169 26.57 8.21 -18.73
CA CYS A 169 25.24 7.76 -18.34
C CYS A 169 24.14 8.47 -19.15
N GLN A 170 23.64 7.80 -20.19
CA GLN A 170 22.53 8.31 -21.02
C GLN A 170 21.19 8.34 -20.27
N TRP A 171 21.02 7.50 -19.25
CA TRP A 171 19.79 7.33 -18.46
C TRP A 171 19.80 8.15 -17.16
N TRP A 172 20.56 9.23 -17.11
CA TRP A 172 20.83 9.96 -15.87
C TRP A 172 19.56 10.56 -15.27
N MET A 173 18.61 11.03 -16.10
CA MET A 173 17.38 11.67 -15.63
C MET A 173 16.40 10.63 -15.10
N HIS A 174 16.27 9.50 -15.80
CA HIS A 174 15.53 8.34 -15.31
C HIS A 174 16.09 7.79 -14.00
N PHE A 175 17.42 7.66 -13.91
CA PHE A 175 18.09 7.19 -12.70
C PHE A 175 17.89 8.16 -11.53
N TRP A 176 18.02 9.47 -11.77
CA TRP A 176 17.74 10.48 -10.75
C TRP A 176 16.28 10.42 -10.28
N TYR A 177 15.31 10.37 -11.21
CA TYR A 177 13.89 10.23 -10.89
C TYR A 177 13.61 8.97 -10.05
N PHE A 178 14.21 7.84 -10.43
CA PHE A 178 14.11 6.60 -9.67
C PHE A 178 14.70 6.74 -8.27
N MET A 179 15.88 7.36 -8.13
CA MET A 179 16.52 7.61 -6.83
C MET A 179 15.66 8.52 -5.93
N VAL A 180 15.07 9.58 -6.49
CA VAL A 180 14.12 10.45 -5.77
C VAL A 180 12.94 9.62 -5.28
N THR A 181 12.35 8.83 -6.17
CA THR A 181 11.21 7.97 -5.82
C THR A 181 11.56 6.96 -4.73
N VAL A 182 12.67 6.22 -4.87
CA VAL A 182 13.08 5.20 -3.90
C VAL A 182 13.39 5.84 -2.55
N SER A 183 14.06 6.99 -2.53
CA SER A 183 14.34 7.72 -1.29
C SER A 183 13.05 8.11 -0.57
N ALA A 184 12.05 8.61 -1.31
CA ALA A 184 10.78 9.01 -0.77
C ALA A 184 9.88 7.83 -0.34
N ILE A 185 9.89 6.70 -1.08
CA ILE A 185 9.24 5.45 -0.65
C ILE A 185 9.88 4.96 0.66
N THR A 186 11.22 4.97 0.73
CA THR A 186 11.96 4.54 1.92
C THR A 186 11.63 5.40 3.12
N GLU A 187 11.63 6.73 2.94
CA GLU A 187 11.23 7.67 3.99
C GLU A 187 9.79 7.39 4.46
N ASN A 188 8.85 7.18 3.53
CA ASN A 188 7.46 6.83 3.86
C ASN A 188 7.35 5.55 4.69
N ILE A 189 8.05 4.47 4.30
CA ILE A 189 8.03 3.19 5.03
C ILE A 189 8.57 3.36 6.45
N VAL A 190 9.62 4.16 6.60
CA VAL A 190 10.35 4.34 7.86
C VAL A 190 9.61 5.30 8.83
N GLN A 191 8.76 6.18 8.29
CA GLN A 191 7.92 7.10 9.07
C GLN A 191 6.64 6.44 9.64
N VAL A 192 6.28 5.23 9.20
CA VAL A 192 5.12 4.49 9.74
C VAL A 192 5.29 4.28 11.25
N PRO A 193 4.36 4.74 12.12
CA PRO A 193 4.45 4.61 13.57
C PRO A 193 4.01 3.22 14.08
N PHE A 194 3.67 2.31 13.16
CA PHE A 194 3.19 0.97 13.46
C PHE A 194 4.31 -0.05 13.25
N SER A 195 4.54 -0.89 14.25
CA SER A 195 5.54 -1.97 14.18
C SER A 195 5.07 -3.11 13.27
N LYS A 196 3.77 -3.37 13.26
CA LYS A 196 3.15 -4.48 12.54
C LYS A 196 1.71 -4.13 12.19
N GLN A 197 1.31 -4.52 10.99
CA GLN A 197 -0.05 -4.31 10.48
C GLN A 197 -0.62 -5.63 9.97
N HIS A 198 -1.80 -6.00 10.46
CA HIS A 198 -2.58 -7.13 9.98
C HIS A 198 -3.75 -6.62 9.15
N LYS A 199 -3.82 -7.03 7.87
CA LYS A 199 -4.93 -6.71 6.98
C LYS A 199 -5.87 -7.92 6.91
N LEU A 200 -7.12 -7.72 7.32
CA LEU A 200 -8.19 -8.72 7.27
C LEU A 200 -9.26 -8.26 6.28
N TYR A 201 -9.58 -9.09 5.30
CA TYR A 201 -10.70 -8.81 4.38
C TYR A 201 -11.88 -9.64 4.83
N VAL A 202 -12.92 -8.97 5.30
CA VAL A 202 -14.12 -9.60 5.87
C VAL A 202 -15.27 -9.47 4.88
N SER A 203 -15.95 -10.56 4.59
CA SER A 203 -17.09 -10.61 3.67
C SER A 203 -18.14 -11.60 4.13
N ARG A 204 -19.41 -11.33 3.83
CA ARG A 204 -20.51 -12.28 4.06
C ARG A 204 -20.35 -13.49 3.14
N VAL A 205 -20.54 -14.70 3.67
CA VAL A 205 -20.68 -15.90 2.86
C VAL A 205 -22.09 -15.92 2.26
N PRO A 206 -22.24 -15.99 0.92
CA PRO A 206 -23.55 -15.95 0.28
C PRO A 206 -24.23 -17.32 0.17
N TYR A 207 -23.59 -18.37 0.68
CA TYR A 207 -24.02 -19.76 0.56
C TYR A 207 -24.22 -20.36 1.95
N GLU A 208 -25.19 -21.24 2.07
CA GLU A 208 -25.30 -22.14 3.22
C GLU A 208 -24.21 -23.22 3.10
N ILE A 209 -23.29 -23.21 4.07
CA ILE A 209 -22.14 -24.09 4.09
C ILE A 209 -22.04 -24.84 5.40
N THR A 210 -21.46 -26.02 5.31
CA THR A 210 -21.04 -26.80 6.46
C THR A 210 -19.57 -27.14 6.30
N ILE A 211 -18.83 -27.00 7.39
CA ILE A 211 -17.38 -27.17 7.39
C ILE A 211 -17.06 -28.46 8.11
N SER A 212 -16.49 -29.41 7.39
CA SER A 212 -16.04 -30.70 7.91
C SER A 212 -14.52 -30.78 7.96
N GLY A 213 -13.98 -31.27 9.08
CA GLY A 213 -12.53 -31.35 9.30
C GLY A 213 -11.84 -29.99 9.47
N GLY A 214 -10.51 -30.01 9.26
CA GLY A 214 -9.61 -28.87 9.48
C GLY A 214 -9.42 -28.52 10.96
N GLN A 215 -8.27 -27.91 11.28
CA GLN A 215 -8.01 -27.40 12.63
C GLN A 215 -8.57 -25.99 12.74
N SER A 216 -9.37 -25.71 13.77
CA SER A 216 -9.80 -24.35 14.05
C SER A 216 -8.62 -23.56 14.60
N ILE A 217 -8.44 -22.34 14.09
CA ILE A 217 -7.45 -21.37 14.57
C ILE A 217 -7.73 -20.96 16.03
N LEU A 218 -8.94 -21.24 16.51
CA LEU A 218 -9.41 -20.94 17.86
C LEU A 218 -9.16 -22.10 18.85
N THR A 219 -8.96 -23.32 18.36
CA THR A 219 -8.71 -24.50 19.22
C THR A 219 -7.22 -24.70 19.43
N ASP A 220 -6.87 -25.07 20.66
CA ASP A 220 -5.51 -25.34 21.16
C ASP A 220 -4.58 -25.98 20.12
N LEU A 221 -3.64 -25.18 19.59
CA LEU A 221 -2.47 -25.74 18.90
C LEU A 221 -1.52 -26.39 19.92
N HIS A 222 -1.54 -25.95 21.19
CA HIS A 222 -0.79 -26.52 22.31
C HIS A 222 -1.54 -26.31 23.64
N ARG A 223 -2.42 -27.27 23.96
CA ARG A 223 -3.12 -27.65 25.23
C ARG A 223 -3.12 -26.78 26.52
N THR A 224 -2.75 -25.50 26.54
CA THR A 224 -2.63 -24.72 27.79
C THR A 224 -2.74 -23.19 27.65
N GLN A 225 -3.06 -22.61 26.49
CA GLN A 225 -3.04 -21.15 26.32
C GLN A 225 -4.42 -20.53 26.03
N SER A 226 -4.57 -19.25 26.38
CA SER A 226 -5.77 -18.47 26.12
C SER A 226 -6.06 -18.43 24.60
N GLU A 227 -7.33 -18.51 24.20
CA GLU A 227 -7.75 -18.42 22.79
C GLU A 227 -7.07 -17.29 21.96
N PRO A 228 -6.88 -16.06 22.47
CA PRO A 228 -6.16 -15.01 21.73
C PRO A 228 -4.68 -15.34 21.51
N GLU A 229 -3.98 -15.96 22.47
CA GLU A 229 -2.59 -16.38 22.29
C GLU A 229 -2.47 -17.44 21.18
N ASN A 230 -3.42 -18.38 21.14
CA ASN A 230 -3.51 -19.40 20.10
C ASN A 230 -3.66 -18.78 18.70
N VAL A 231 -4.50 -17.75 18.55
CA VAL A 231 -4.62 -16.97 17.30
C VAL A 231 -3.29 -16.32 16.93
N GLY A 232 -2.59 -15.73 17.91
CA GLY A 232 -1.27 -15.13 17.68
C GLY A 232 -0.22 -16.11 17.16
N LEU A 233 -0.17 -17.32 17.72
CA LEU A 233 0.71 -18.41 17.27
C LEU A 233 0.30 -18.93 15.89
N ALA A 234 -0.99 -19.17 15.68
CA ALA A 234 -1.51 -19.68 14.43
C ALA A 234 -1.34 -18.68 13.26
N LEU A 235 -1.41 -17.37 13.54
CA LEU A 235 -1.10 -16.32 12.57
C LEU A 235 0.37 -16.35 12.09
N LYS A 236 1.30 -16.79 12.95
CA LYS A 236 2.70 -17.03 12.55
C LYS A 236 2.86 -18.31 11.74
N GLN A 237 1.97 -19.28 11.96
CA GLN A 237 2.00 -20.63 11.37
C GLN A 237 0.92 -20.85 10.29
N LEU A 238 0.42 -19.79 9.65
CA LEU A 238 -0.70 -19.85 8.70
C LEU A 238 -0.54 -20.91 7.60
N ASN A 239 0.70 -21.18 7.17
CA ASN A 239 0.98 -22.14 6.11
C ASN A 239 0.82 -23.60 6.57
N THR A 240 1.03 -23.91 7.86
CA THR A 240 1.05 -25.29 8.38
C THR A 240 -0.31 -25.78 8.89
N ILE A 241 -1.27 -24.88 9.14
CA ILE A 241 -2.62 -25.25 9.59
C ILE A 241 -3.31 -26.12 8.53
N PRO A 242 -3.90 -27.30 8.83
CA PRO A 242 -4.58 -28.10 7.83
C PRO A 242 -5.88 -27.44 7.34
N ALA A 243 -6.18 -27.56 6.04
CA ALA A 243 -7.39 -26.99 5.45
C ALA A 243 -8.64 -27.86 5.76
N ALA A 244 -9.77 -27.21 6.01
CA ALA A 244 -11.07 -27.81 6.19
C ALA A 244 -11.77 -28.03 4.84
N LYS A 245 -12.65 -29.04 4.79
CA LYS A 245 -13.52 -29.29 3.63
C LYS A 245 -14.83 -28.52 3.81
N VAL A 246 -15.31 -27.94 2.72
CA VAL A 246 -16.57 -27.18 2.70
C VAL A 246 -17.58 -27.96 1.87
N SER A 247 -18.72 -28.29 2.47
CA SER A 247 -19.89 -28.84 1.80
C SER A 247 -20.99 -27.78 1.74
N PHE A 248 -21.62 -27.66 0.57
CA PHE A 248 -22.71 -26.72 0.33
C PHE A 248 -24.04 -27.48 0.43
N TYR A 249 -25.00 -26.93 1.17
CA TYR A 249 -26.37 -27.45 1.21
C TYR A 249 -27.30 -26.32 0.77
N GLY A 250 -28.24 -26.58 -0.15
CA GLY A 250 -29.17 -25.55 -0.65
C GLY A 250 -28.90 -25.05 -2.08
N SER A 251 -29.69 -24.08 -2.53
CA SER A 251 -29.61 -23.56 -3.91
C SER A 251 -28.33 -22.73 -4.09
N THR A 252 -27.49 -23.12 -5.05
CA THR A 252 -26.24 -22.43 -5.39
C THR A 252 -26.45 -21.15 -6.20
N GLN A 253 -27.66 -20.56 -6.16
CA GLN A 253 -27.95 -19.33 -6.90
C GLN A 253 -26.95 -18.25 -6.47
N TYR A 254 -26.18 -17.81 -7.45
CA TYR A 254 -25.02 -16.95 -7.29
C TYR A 254 -25.44 -15.57 -6.79
N THR A 255 -25.61 -15.41 -5.49
CA THR A 255 -25.65 -14.09 -4.87
C THR A 255 -24.21 -13.68 -4.63
N GLN A 256 -23.62 -12.94 -5.58
CA GLN A 256 -22.25 -12.47 -5.45
C GLN A 256 -22.13 -11.72 -4.11
N SER A 257 -21.20 -12.14 -3.23
CA SER A 257 -20.93 -11.38 -1.99
C SER A 257 -20.49 -9.97 -2.36
N ARG A 258 -21.41 -9.01 -2.16
CA ARG A 258 -21.30 -7.66 -2.72
C ARG A 258 -20.36 -6.76 -1.92
N ASN A 259 -20.11 -7.12 -0.65
CA ASN A 259 -19.46 -6.25 0.32
C ASN A 259 -18.22 -6.92 0.93
N THR A 260 -17.07 -6.27 0.79
CA THR A 260 -15.82 -6.60 1.50
C THR A 260 -15.43 -5.42 2.36
N VAL A 261 -15.32 -5.64 3.67
CA VAL A 261 -14.82 -4.68 4.65
C VAL A 261 -13.37 -5.02 4.96
N LEU A 262 -12.46 -4.07 4.79
CA LEU A 262 -11.07 -4.21 5.19
C LEU A 262 -10.95 -3.79 6.66
N VAL A 263 -10.62 -4.74 7.53
CA VAL A 263 -10.25 -4.45 8.92
C VAL A 263 -8.74 -4.47 9.01
N MET A 264 -8.16 -3.36 9.43
CA MET A 264 -6.72 -3.23 9.61
C MET A 264 -6.41 -3.13 11.09
N VAL A 265 -5.65 -4.09 11.63
CA VAL A 265 -5.21 -4.09 13.03
C VAL A 265 -3.74 -3.69 13.06
N SER A 266 -3.44 -2.52 13.64
CA SER A 266 -2.10 -1.95 13.67
C SER A 266 -1.59 -1.81 15.09
N ILE A 267 -0.39 -2.36 15.34
CA ILE A 267 0.25 -2.37 16.65
C ILE A 267 1.19 -1.18 16.76
N VAL A 268 0.95 -0.34 17.76
CA VAL A 268 1.81 0.79 18.10
C VAL A 268 3.11 0.26 18.68
N GLY A 269 4.25 0.68 18.12
CA GLY A 269 5.54 0.27 18.68
C GLY A 269 6.73 0.78 17.90
N ASN A 270 7.75 1.26 18.62
CA ASN A 270 9.02 1.76 18.07
C ASN A 270 10.14 0.70 18.07
N SER A 271 9.82 -0.59 18.17
CA SER A 271 10.78 -1.61 18.67
C SER A 271 11.78 -2.17 17.66
N LEU A 272 11.67 -1.89 16.37
CA LEU A 272 12.65 -2.37 15.40
C LEU A 272 13.87 -1.45 15.41
N ARG A 273 14.96 -1.89 16.04
CA ARG A 273 16.28 -1.20 16.03
C ARG A 273 16.70 -0.74 14.63
N TRP A 274 16.32 -1.52 13.61
CA TRP A 274 16.51 -1.18 12.20
C TRP A 274 15.78 0.13 11.83
N ILE A 275 14.51 0.31 12.16
CA ILE A 275 13.75 1.54 11.83
C ILE A 275 14.42 2.79 12.42
N SER A 276 14.93 2.71 13.65
CA SER A 276 15.67 3.82 14.28
C SER A 276 16.94 4.21 13.52
N PHE A 277 17.63 3.25 12.89
CA PHE A 277 18.79 3.51 12.02
C PHE A 277 18.39 4.01 10.63
N TRP A 278 17.31 3.50 10.06
CA TRP A 278 16.85 3.91 8.72
C TRP A 278 16.20 5.29 8.70
N ARG A 279 15.71 5.80 9.85
CA ARG A 279 15.17 7.18 9.97
C ARG A 279 16.19 8.26 9.60
N PRO A 280 17.38 8.35 10.24
CA PRO A 280 18.38 9.34 9.85
C PRO A 280 18.97 9.04 8.46
N LEU A 281 19.14 7.76 8.10
CA LEU A 281 19.69 7.37 6.81
C LEU A 281 18.78 7.77 5.63
N SER A 282 17.47 7.57 5.74
CA SER A 282 16.51 7.99 4.71
C SER A 282 16.49 9.50 4.52
N LYS A 283 16.60 10.28 5.60
CA LYS A 283 16.76 11.74 5.52
C LYS A 283 18.06 12.15 4.84
N LEU A 284 19.18 11.52 5.19
CA LEU A 284 20.47 11.77 4.52
C LEU A 284 20.41 11.41 3.03
N LEU A 285 19.76 10.30 2.67
CA LEU A 285 19.57 9.89 1.29
C LEU A 285 18.71 10.90 0.53
N SER A 286 17.61 11.38 1.10
CA SER A 286 16.77 12.42 0.50
C SER A 286 17.56 13.71 0.27
N ILE A 287 18.37 14.15 1.25
CA ILE A 287 19.24 15.32 1.11
C ILE A 287 20.28 15.09 0.01
N ALA A 288 20.93 13.93 -0.02
CA ALA A 288 21.95 13.59 -1.01
C ALA A 288 21.36 13.60 -2.43
N VAL A 289 20.21 12.96 -2.65
CA VAL A 289 19.52 12.94 -3.95
C VAL A 289 19.14 14.35 -4.40
N PHE A 290 18.69 15.20 -3.47
CA PHE A 290 18.37 16.59 -3.77
C PHE A 290 19.61 17.42 -4.13
N ILE A 291 20.72 17.28 -3.39
CA ILE A 291 21.99 17.94 -3.69
C ILE A 291 22.52 17.47 -5.05
N THR A 292 22.50 16.17 -5.32
CA THR A 292 22.94 15.60 -6.60
C THR A 292 22.09 16.12 -7.76
N GLY A 293 20.77 16.13 -7.62
CA GLY A 293 19.88 16.69 -8.63
C GLY A 293 20.17 18.17 -8.90
N THR A 294 20.29 18.96 -7.83
CA THR A 294 20.61 20.39 -7.90
C THR A 294 21.96 20.62 -8.61
N ALA A 295 23.00 19.86 -8.27
CA ALA A 295 24.30 19.95 -8.92
C ALA A 295 24.25 19.55 -10.42
N MET A 296 23.45 18.54 -10.77
CA MET A 296 23.26 18.12 -12.17
C MET A 296 22.54 19.20 -12.99
N PHE A 297 21.47 19.79 -12.46
CA PHE A 297 20.78 20.90 -13.12
C PHE A 297 21.64 22.17 -13.20
N ALA A 298 22.50 22.41 -12.20
CA ALA A 298 23.43 23.54 -12.19
C ALA A 298 24.57 23.43 -13.20
N SER A 299 24.93 22.20 -13.57
CA SER A 299 26.02 21.94 -14.52
C SER A 299 25.55 21.86 -15.98
N ALA A 300 24.24 21.85 -16.24
CA ALA A 300 23.69 21.90 -17.59
C ALA A 300 23.90 23.29 -18.24
N THR A 301 24.51 23.33 -19.43
CA THR A 301 24.82 24.58 -20.18
C THR A 301 24.11 24.68 -21.54
N LEU A 302 23.72 25.90 -21.94
CA LEU A 302 23.70 26.50 -23.30
C LEU A 302 22.52 26.38 -24.25
N VAL A 303 21.66 25.35 -24.22
CA VAL A 303 20.44 25.30 -25.09
C VAL A 303 19.26 24.56 -24.45
N ALA A 304 19.54 23.71 -23.45
CA ALA A 304 18.55 22.79 -22.89
C ALA A 304 17.69 23.38 -21.75
N LEU A 305 17.92 24.62 -21.30
CA LEU A 305 17.20 25.20 -20.18
C LEU A 305 15.69 25.38 -20.42
N PRO A 306 15.22 25.98 -21.54
CA PRO A 306 13.78 26.08 -21.81
C PRO A 306 13.14 24.70 -21.98
N MET A 307 13.84 23.73 -22.59
CA MET A 307 13.37 22.35 -22.71
C MET A 307 13.26 21.68 -21.32
N ALA A 308 14.28 21.84 -20.47
CA ALA A 308 14.28 21.33 -19.10
C ALA A 308 13.17 21.97 -18.25
N VAL A 309 12.92 23.28 -18.41
CA VAL A 309 11.80 23.97 -17.74
C VAL A 309 10.45 23.45 -18.24
N CYS A 310 10.28 23.25 -19.55
CA CYS A 310 9.07 22.66 -20.10
C CYS A 310 8.83 21.25 -19.55
N VAL A 311 9.87 20.41 -19.51
CA VAL A 311 9.76 19.05 -18.97
C VAL A 311 9.53 19.03 -17.47
N LEU A 312 10.24 19.85 -16.70
CA LEU A 312 9.97 19.99 -15.26
C LEU A 312 8.53 20.45 -15.03
N THR A 313 8.02 21.40 -15.81
CA THR A 313 6.62 21.84 -15.72
C THR A 313 5.65 20.71 -16.03
N LEU A 314 5.91 19.91 -17.06
CA LEU A 314 5.10 18.73 -17.38
C LEU A 314 5.13 17.70 -16.25
N VAL A 315 6.30 17.36 -15.72
CA VAL A 315 6.44 16.38 -14.64
C VAL A 315 5.81 16.88 -13.34
N ILE A 316 5.97 18.16 -13.00
CA ILE A 316 5.31 18.77 -11.83
C ILE A 316 3.78 18.78 -12.02
N SER A 317 3.30 19.14 -13.21
CA SER A 317 1.87 19.11 -13.51
C SER A 317 1.30 17.69 -13.38
N ALA A 318 2.02 16.67 -13.87
CA ALA A 318 1.66 15.27 -13.70
C ALA A 318 1.62 14.89 -12.20
N GLY A 319 2.58 15.36 -11.40
CA GLY A 319 2.57 15.22 -9.94
C GLY A 319 1.33 15.84 -9.29
N VAL A 320 0.99 17.09 -9.64
CA VAL A 320 -0.21 17.78 -9.13
C VAL A 320 -1.50 17.06 -9.54
N PHE A 321 -1.65 16.71 -10.82
CA PHE A 321 -2.81 15.98 -11.33
C PHE A 321 -2.95 14.60 -10.70
N SER A 322 -1.83 13.87 -10.52
CA SER A 322 -1.84 12.55 -9.86
C SER A 322 -2.40 12.63 -8.45
N ARG A 323 -2.08 13.67 -7.69
CA ARG A 323 -2.63 13.90 -6.35
C ARG A 323 -4.11 14.23 -6.40
N ALA A 324 -4.55 15.07 -7.35
CA ALA A 324 -5.97 15.33 -7.54
C ALA A 324 -6.75 14.05 -7.87
N ILE A 325 -6.20 13.17 -8.72
CA ILE A 325 -6.80 11.86 -9.04
C ILE A 325 -6.76 10.96 -7.79
N ALA A 326 -5.68 10.97 -7.01
CA ALA A 326 -5.58 10.19 -5.79
C ALA A 326 -6.63 10.62 -4.75
N GLY A 327 -6.76 11.92 -4.50
CA GLY A 327 -7.79 12.48 -3.62
C GLY A 327 -9.21 12.17 -4.11
N TRP A 328 -9.45 12.25 -5.43
CA TRP A 328 -10.72 11.85 -6.02
C TRP A 328 -11.02 10.35 -5.82
N LEU A 329 -10.04 9.47 -6.08
CA LEU A 329 -10.17 8.02 -5.87
C LEU A 329 -10.45 7.71 -4.41
N VAL A 330 -9.70 8.33 -3.49
CA VAL A 330 -9.89 8.18 -2.06
C VAL A 330 -11.30 8.61 -1.68
N ARG A 331 -11.76 9.80 -2.08
CA ARG A 331 -13.11 10.29 -1.77
C ARG A 331 -14.19 9.30 -2.25
N ARG A 332 -14.05 8.77 -3.47
CA ARG A 332 -14.98 7.78 -4.03
C ARG A 332 -15.01 6.46 -3.26
N VAL A 333 -13.86 6.00 -2.81
CA VAL A 333 -13.80 4.79 -1.99
C VAL A 333 -14.28 5.06 -0.56
N SER A 334 -14.02 6.26 -0.03
CA SER A 334 -14.44 6.72 1.30
C SER A 334 -15.94 6.81 1.47
N GLU A 335 -16.68 7.19 0.42
CA GLU A 335 -18.16 7.25 0.41
C GLU A 335 -18.83 5.94 0.87
N LYS A 336 -18.09 4.82 0.83
CA LYS A 336 -18.58 3.49 1.24
C LYS A 336 -17.99 2.97 2.56
N GLU A 337 -17.15 3.77 3.22
CA GLU A 337 -16.43 3.43 4.45
C GLU A 337 -15.88 1.99 4.50
N PRO A 338 -15.07 1.57 3.52
CA PRO A 338 -14.68 0.17 3.42
C PRO A 338 -13.61 -0.25 4.43
N LEU A 339 -12.99 0.70 5.13
CA LEU A 339 -11.90 0.44 6.08
C LEU A 339 -12.39 0.56 7.52
N ILE A 340 -12.04 -0.38 8.38
CA ILE A 340 -12.08 -0.21 9.83
C ILE A 340 -10.64 -0.30 10.31
N HIS A 341 -10.14 0.77 10.91
CA HIS A 341 -8.78 0.78 11.42
C HIS A 341 -8.78 0.65 12.94
N VAL A 342 -8.17 -0.43 13.40
CA VAL A 342 -8.02 -0.80 14.80
C VAL A 342 -6.59 -0.50 15.20
N ILE A 343 -6.41 0.41 16.16
CA ILE A 343 -5.10 0.76 16.71
C ILE A 343 -5.02 0.15 18.11
N VAL A 344 -4.00 -0.68 18.32
CA VAL A 344 -3.76 -1.43 19.56
C VAL A 344 -2.35 -1.17 20.06
N ASN A 345 -2.15 -1.21 21.37
CA ASN A 345 -0.84 -0.93 21.96
C ASN A 345 0.03 -2.19 21.93
N ASP A 346 -0.59 -3.33 22.22
CA ASP A 346 0.11 -4.60 22.43
C ASP A 346 -0.30 -5.66 21.41
N GLN A 347 0.60 -6.64 21.19
CA GLN A 347 0.33 -7.77 20.31
C GLN A 347 -0.80 -8.66 20.84
N GLU A 348 -1.00 -8.72 22.16
CA GLU A 348 -2.10 -9.46 22.79
C GLU A 348 -3.45 -8.84 22.47
N GLU A 349 -3.60 -7.52 22.63
CA GLU A 349 -4.78 -6.76 22.23
C GLU A 349 -5.10 -6.96 20.73
N ALA A 350 -4.06 -6.98 19.88
CA ALA A 350 -4.21 -7.28 18.46
C ALA A 350 -4.80 -8.67 18.21
N ASN A 351 -4.31 -9.67 18.94
CA ASN A 351 -4.78 -11.04 18.81
C ASN A 351 -6.23 -11.18 19.29
N HIS A 352 -6.61 -10.49 20.37
CA HIS A 352 -8.00 -10.41 20.84
C HIS A 352 -8.93 -9.80 19.79
N ALA A 353 -8.55 -8.69 19.17
CA ALA A 353 -9.33 -8.07 18.11
C ALA A 353 -9.51 -9.01 16.90
N ILE A 354 -8.43 -9.69 16.48
CA ILE A 354 -8.48 -10.66 15.37
C ILE A 354 -9.34 -11.88 15.74
N CYS A 355 -9.21 -12.40 16.96
CA CYS A 355 -10.01 -13.51 17.48
C CYS A 355 -11.51 -13.15 17.45
N ARG A 356 -11.87 -11.93 17.90
CA ARG A 356 -13.25 -11.42 17.86
C ARG A 356 -13.81 -11.37 16.44
N ILE A 357 -13.02 -10.88 15.48
CA ILE A 357 -13.42 -10.83 14.06
C ILE A 357 -13.60 -12.24 13.47
N LEU A 358 -12.76 -13.20 13.85
CA LEU A 358 -12.85 -14.58 13.37
C LEU A 358 -14.04 -15.36 13.95
N LYS A 359 -14.55 -14.93 15.11
CA LYS A 359 -15.73 -15.48 15.78
C LYS A 359 -17.03 -14.77 15.39
N LEU A 360 -16.96 -13.76 14.53
CA LEU A 360 -18.08 -12.90 14.21
C LEU A 360 -19.17 -13.69 13.47
N LYS A 361 -20.39 -13.64 14.02
CA LYS A 361 -21.61 -14.20 13.41
C LYS A 361 -22.59 -13.08 13.16
N LEU A 362 -23.19 -13.06 11.96
CA LEU A 362 -24.23 -12.08 11.63
C LEU A 362 -25.57 -12.47 12.28
N ALA A 363 -26.46 -11.49 12.46
CA ALA A 363 -27.79 -11.69 13.07
C ALA A 363 -28.66 -12.71 12.33
N ASP A 364 -28.47 -12.88 11.02
CA ASP A 364 -29.17 -13.87 10.18
C ASP A 364 -28.59 -15.30 10.32
N ASP A 365 -27.71 -15.56 11.29
CA ASP A 365 -26.88 -16.77 11.44
C ASP A 365 -26.04 -17.09 10.17
N THR A 366 -25.81 -16.09 9.31
CA THR A 366 -24.95 -16.27 8.15
C THR A 366 -23.48 -16.20 8.52
N ASP A 367 -22.74 -17.18 8.02
CA ASP A 367 -21.30 -17.27 8.20
C ASP A 367 -20.54 -16.11 7.57
N VAL A 368 -19.42 -15.76 8.21
CA VAL A 368 -18.50 -14.72 7.75
C VAL A 368 -17.21 -15.35 7.27
N GLN A 369 -16.76 -14.89 6.10
CA GLN A 369 -15.47 -15.22 5.53
C GLN A 369 -14.47 -14.13 5.86
N VAL A 370 -13.34 -14.53 6.41
CA VAL A 370 -12.21 -13.65 6.78
C VAL A 370 -10.97 -14.09 6.02
N GLU A 371 -10.36 -13.20 5.25
CA GLU A 371 -9.11 -13.46 4.55
C GLU A 371 -7.94 -12.74 5.23
N ILE A 372 -6.91 -13.49 5.60
CA ILE A 372 -5.71 -13.00 6.28
C ILE A 372 -4.47 -13.51 5.55
N GLY A 373 -3.67 -12.60 4.99
CA GLY A 373 -2.41 -12.98 4.33
C GLY A 373 -2.59 -13.95 3.15
N GLY A 374 -3.73 -13.89 2.45
CA GLY A 374 -4.08 -14.79 1.35
C GLY A 374 -4.73 -16.11 1.80
N HIS A 375 -4.82 -16.39 3.09
CA HIS A 375 -5.53 -17.56 3.63
C HIS A 375 -6.99 -17.20 3.92
N VAL A 376 -7.92 -18.05 3.51
CA VAL A 376 -9.36 -17.84 3.66
C VAL A 376 -9.88 -18.66 4.83
N PHE A 377 -10.49 -17.99 5.79
CA PHE A 377 -11.09 -18.56 6.99
C PHE A 377 -12.60 -18.39 6.96
N VAL A 378 -13.33 -19.39 7.45
CA VAL A 378 -14.74 -19.27 7.82
C VAL A 378 -14.92 -19.96 9.16
N ASN A 379 -15.64 -19.33 10.09
CA ASN A 379 -15.86 -19.83 11.46
C ASN A 379 -14.56 -20.27 12.14
N GLY A 380 -13.50 -19.48 11.97
CA GLY A 380 -12.17 -19.76 12.51
C GLY A 380 -11.41 -20.93 11.87
N ARG A 381 -11.94 -21.61 10.84
CA ARG A 381 -11.24 -22.71 10.15
C ARG A 381 -10.68 -22.27 8.81
N ARG A 382 -9.44 -22.67 8.51
CA ARG A 382 -8.83 -22.39 7.20
C ARG A 382 -9.47 -23.28 6.15
N ILE A 383 -10.02 -22.70 5.08
CA ILE A 383 -10.59 -23.46 3.97
C ILE A 383 -9.58 -23.65 2.85
N THR A 384 -8.92 -22.56 2.46
CA THR A 384 -8.05 -22.54 1.29
C THR A 384 -7.10 -21.34 1.34
N SER A 385 -6.20 -21.26 0.37
CA SER A 385 -5.31 -20.11 0.18
C SER A 385 -5.41 -19.59 -1.25
N ARG A 386 -5.22 -18.28 -1.43
CA ARG A 386 -5.13 -17.61 -2.72
C ARG A 386 -3.84 -16.80 -2.82
N SER A 387 -3.46 -16.45 -4.05
CA SER A 387 -2.27 -15.62 -4.29
C SER A 387 -2.39 -14.27 -3.57
N LYS A 388 -1.38 -13.95 -2.78
CA LYS A 388 -1.26 -12.68 -2.03
C LYS A 388 -1.22 -11.46 -2.96
N TRP A 389 -0.72 -11.64 -4.19
CA TRP A 389 -0.54 -10.56 -5.17
C TRP A 389 -1.85 -9.93 -5.62
N TYR A 390 -2.89 -10.72 -5.83
CA TYR A 390 -4.18 -10.20 -6.26
C TYR A 390 -4.76 -9.22 -5.23
N VAL A 391 -4.65 -9.58 -3.95
CA VAL A 391 -5.04 -8.74 -2.81
C VAL A 391 -4.11 -7.54 -2.66
N ALA A 392 -2.81 -7.74 -2.84
CA ALA A 392 -1.82 -6.67 -2.72
C ALA A 392 -2.03 -5.58 -3.77
N ILE A 393 -2.42 -5.94 -5.01
CA ILE A 393 -2.63 -4.98 -6.10
C ILE A 393 -3.97 -4.24 -5.92
N TRP A 394 -5.06 -5.00 -5.74
CA TRP A 394 -6.42 -4.44 -5.76
C TRP A 394 -6.94 -3.99 -4.39
N GLY A 395 -6.32 -4.43 -3.30
CA GLY A 395 -6.71 -4.10 -1.94
C GLY A 395 -8.20 -4.35 -1.69
N VAL A 396 -8.93 -3.31 -1.28
CA VAL A 396 -10.38 -3.33 -0.99
C VAL A 396 -11.23 -3.74 -2.20
N LEU A 397 -10.74 -3.51 -3.42
CA LEU A 397 -11.46 -3.85 -4.66
C LEU A 397 -11.31 -5.32 -5.05
N ALA A 398 -10.44 -6.07 -4.37
CA ALA A 398 -10.31 -7.49 -4.59
C ALA A 398 -11.64 -8.17 -4.32
N ASN A 399 -12.12 -8.94 -5.31
CA ASN A 399 -13.30 -9.79 -5.11
C ASN A 399 -13.08 -10.73 -3.92
N PRO A 400 -14.14 -11.04 -3.14
CA PRO A 400 -14.02 -12.01 -2.08
C PRO A 400 -13.73 -13.37 -2.74
N TYR A 401 -13.01 -14.24 -2.05
CA TYR A 401 -12.72 -15.55 -2.62
C TYR A 401 -14.01 -16.34 -2.80
N ASN A 402 -14.23 -16.90 -4.01
CA ASN A 402 -15.42 -17.69 -4.29
C ASN A 402 -15.23 -19.12 -3.74
N LEU A 403 -15.93 -19.43 -2.66
CA LEU A 403 -15.85 -20.74 -2.00
C LEU A 403 -16.24 -21.91 -2.91
N LEU A 404 -17.05 -21.69 -3.95
CA LEU A 404 -17.42 -22.75 -4.91
C LEU A 404 -16.20 -23.34 -5.63
N LEU A 405 -15.14 -22.56 -5.83
CA LEU A 405 -13.91 -23.01 -6.50
C LEU A 405 -13.16 -24.08 -5.71
N VAL A 406 -13.40 -24.18 -4.40
CA VAL A 406 -12.77 -25.18 -3.53
C VAL A 406 -13.29 -26.59 -3.85
N ASN A 407 -14.59 -26.70 -4.15
CA ASN A 407 -15.22 -27.99 -4.42
C ASN A 407 -14.83 -28.54 -5.82
N SER A 408 -14.53 -27.66 -6.78
CA SER A 408 -14.09 -28.07 -8.12
C SER A 408 -12.65 -28.60 -8.18
N ASN A 409 -11.82 -28.35 -7.16
CA ASN A 409 -10.43 -28.81 -7.10
C ASN A 409 -10.11 -29.51 -5.76
N PRO A 410 -10.64 -30.72 -5.53
CA PRO A 410 -10.43 -31.46 -4.28
C PRO A 410 -8.96 -31.81 -4.01
N HIS A 411 -8.09 -31.79 -5.03
CA HIS A 411 -6.66 -32.06 -4.90
C HIS A 411 -5.82 -30.87 -4.37
N ALA A 412 -6.32 -29.64 -4.46
CA ALA A 412 -5.58 -28.45 -4.00
C ALA A 412 -5.69 -28.21 -2.48
N ALA A 413 -6.76 -28.70 -1.85
CA ALA A 413 -7.01 -28.50 -0.41
C ALA A 413 -6.13 -29.37 0.49
N SER A 414 -5.56 -30.47 -0.02
CA SER A 414 -4.82 -31.46 0.77
C SER A 414 -3.29 -31.35 0.67
N GLN A 415 -2.75 -30.47 -0.16
CA GLN A 415 -1.30 -30.30 -0.24
C GLN A 415 -0.85 -29.13 0.64
N PRO A 416 -0.04 -29.37 1.70
CA PRO A 416 0.68 -28.26 2.33
C PRO A 416 1.54 -27.58 1.27
N LEU A 417 1.51 -26.25 1.22
CA LEU A 417 2.42 -25.44 0.41
C LEU A 417 3.85 -25.68 0.93
N LEU A 418 4.46 -26.78 0.49
CA LEU A 418 5.90 -26.94 0.54
C LEU A 418 6.48 -25.77 -0.25
N ALA A 419 7.40 -25.07 0.41
CA ALA A 419 8.16 -23.98 -0.16
C ALA A 419 8.82 -24.46 -1.46
N ASN A 420 8.22 -24.12 -2.60
CA ASN A 420 8.86 -24.30 -3.90
C ASN A 420 9.76 -23.09 -4.12
N ASN A 421 10.87 -23.11 -3.39
CA ASN A 421 12.04 -22.31 -3.62
C ASN A 421 13.12 -23.32 -3.98
N ASP A 422 13.27 -23.60 -5.28
CA ASP A 422 14.54 -23.96 -5.91
C ASP A 422 14.38 -24.08 -7.43
N SER A 423 15.15 -23.24 -8.12
CA SER A 423 15.80 -23.46 -9.41
C SER A 423 15.26 -24.55 -10.35
N ASN A 424 14.69 -24.13 -11.49
CA ASN A 424 15.13 -24.59 -12.81
C ASN A 424 14.38 -23.84 -13.93
N VAL A 425 14.99 -22.75 -14.40
CA VAL A 425 14.72 -22.22 -15.74
C VAL A 425 15.43 -23.14 -16.73
N GLY A 426 14.80 -24.27 -17.02
CA GLY A 426 15.15 -25.12 -18.16
C GLY A 426 14.39 -24.66 -19.38
N PHE A 427 15.05 -23.90 -20.26
CA PHE A 427 14.58 -23.67 -21.63
C PHE A 427 14.51 -25.01 -22.38
N PRO A 428 13.38 -25.42 -22.97
CA PRO A 428 13.39 -26.44 -23.99
C PRO A 428 13.66 -25.76 -25.34
N LEU A 429 14.91 -25.86 -25.78
CA LEU A 429 15.32 -25.60 -27.15
C LEU A 429 14.84 -26.80 -27.98
N GLN A 430 13.64 -26.69 -28.57
CA GLN A 430 13.12 -27.72 -29.47
C GLN A 430 13.51 -27.35 -30.90
N ALA A 431 14.57 -28.01 -31.38
CA ALA A 431 14.93 -28.07 -32.79
C ALA A 431 13.82 -28.81 -33.56
N VAL A 432 13.30 -28.17 -34.60
CA VAL A 432 12.45 -28.80 -35.63
C VAL A 432 12.97 -28.38 -37.01
N LEU A 433 13.78 -29.24 -37.59
CA LEU A 433 13.75 -29.58 -39.02
C LEU A 433 13.24 -31.04 -39.06
N PRO A 434 12.42 -31.47 -40.04
CA PRO A 434 12.79 -31.40 -41.46
C PRO A 434 11.64 -31.25 -42.48
N ARG A 435 11.91 -30.56 -43.60
CA ARG A 435 11.98 -31.11 -44.98
C ARG A 435 12.32 -30.01 -45.97
#